data_AF-A0A1G3A5J5-F1
#
_entry.id   AF-A0A1G3A5J5-F1
#
_cell.length_a   1.000
_cell.length_b   1.000
_cell.length_c   1.000
_cell.angle_alpha   90.00
_cell.angle_beta   90.00
_cell.angle_gamma   90.00
#
_symmetry.space_group_name_H-M   'P 1'
#
loop_
_entity.id
_entity.type
_entity.pdbx_description
1 polymer ?
#
loop_
_entity_poly.entity_id
_entity_poly.type
_entity_poly.pdbx_seq_one_letter_code
_entity_poly.pdbx_strand_id
1 'polypeptide(L)'
;MEFDTIIVDPRVLPSELVVDEFFSTEEPGFDSESRIFPVGTAVGFNILDALKRWNGEGFDPLNPATRETMIVSFVQQIRETGSGVVSGFDIPVAGDGSWHRHLIFTLIGPGTNDPGRGIYLLELELYSTSEAVSRSYPIYIVFNVDDEPNHDLALEWVHENLARPVCVQKPAGDLNEDCRVDFQDFALLAESWLVCNLRPESECW
;
A
#
# COMPACT_ATOMS: atom_id res chain seq x y z
N MET A 1 -11.91 -20.49 -6.48
CA MET A 1 -11.03 -19.71 -5.59
C MET A 1 -11.92 -18.60 -5.09
N GLU A 2 -12.41 -18.73 -3.86
CA GLU A 2 -13.35 -17.78 -3.27
C GLU A 2 -12.47 -16.67 -2.69
N PHE A 3 -12.39 -15.54 -3.40
CA PHE A 3 -11.70 -14.36 -2.88
C PHE A 3 -12.67 -13.68 -1.93
N ASP A 4 -12.68 -14.16 -0.69
CA ASP A 4 -13.42 -13.57 0.42
C ASP A 4 -12.74 -12.31 0.96
N THR A 5 -11.76 -11.74 0.24
CA THR A 5 -10.87 -10.67 0.70
C THR A 5 -10.73 -9.63 -0.41
N ILE A 6 -10.76 -8.34 -0.07
CA ILE A 6 -10.47 -7.27 -1.02
C ILE A 6 -8.99 -7.32 -1.40
N ILE A 7 -8.70 -7.48 -2.70
CA ILE A 7 -7.33 -7.46 -3.23
C ILE A 7 -7.14 -6.16 -3.99
N VAL A 8 -6.13 -5.39 -3.59
CA VAL A 8 -5.62 -4.24 -4.33
C VAL A 8 -4.21 -4.58 -4.78
N ASP A 9 -3.98 -4.56 -6.08
CA ASP A 9 -2.69 -4.88 -6.70
C ASP A 9 -2.39 -3.87 -7.81
N PRO A 10 -1.29 -3.10 -7.73
CA PRO A 10 -0.27 -3.10 -6.67
C PRO A 10 -0.77 -2.49 -5.35
N ARG A 11 -0.15 -2.88 -4.22
CA ARG A 11 -0.42 -2.29 -2.89
C ARG A 11 0.35 -1.00 -2.59
N VAL A 12 1.34 -0.66 -3.41
CA VAL A 12 2.08 0.61 -3.33
C VAL A 12 1.69 1.41 -4.55
N LEU A 13 1.11 2.59 -4.31
CA LEU A 13 0.49 3.42 -5.33
C LEU A 13 1.21 4.77 -5.37
N PRO A 14 1.82 5.16 -6.49
CA PRO A 14 2.36 6.49 -6.67
C PRO A 14 1.23 7.51 -6.83
N SER A 15 1.43 8.73 -6.35
CA SER A 15 0.51 9.83 -6.57
C SER A 15 1.22 11.17 -6.60
N GLU A 16 0.71 12.09 -7.41
CA GLU A 16 1.18 13.47 -7.51
C GLU A 16 0.15 14.41 -6.86
N LEU A 17 0.62 15.35 -6.03
CA LEU A 17 -0.23 16.42 -5.50
C LEU A 17 -0.02 17.70 -6.27
N VAL A 18 -1.11 18.31 -6.72
CA VAL A 18 -1.06 19.54 -7.51
C VAL A 18 -0.97 20.75 -6.57
N VAL A 19 0.19 21.41 -6.57
CA VAL A 19 0.50 22.56 -5.69
C VAL A 19 -0.46 23.74 -5.91
N ASP A 20 -0.80 24.04 -7.17
CA ASP A 20 -1.69 25.15 -7.52
C ASP A 20 -3.19 24.84 -7.27
N GLU A 21 -3.52 23.59 -6.97
CA GLU A 21 -4.88 23.13 -6.66
C GLU A 21 -4.99 22.67 -5.20
N PHE A 22 -4.52 23.52 -4.28
CA PHE A 22 -4.61 23.28 -2.84
C PHE A 22 -3.93 21.99 -2.37
N PHE A 23 -2.83 21.59 -3.02
CA PHE A 23 -2.10 20.36 -2.70
C PHE A 23 -3.01 19.14 -2.67
N SER A 24 -3.80 18.97 -3.73
CA SER A 24 -4.79 17.90 -3.83
C SER A 24 -4.65 17.05 -5.08
N THR A 25 -5.27 15.87 -5.04
CA THR A 25 -5.35 14.91 -6.15
C THR A 25 -6.53 13.97 -5.94
N GLU A 26 -7.03 13.39 -7.02
CA GLU A 26 -8.04 12.33 -7.00
C GLU A 26 -7.47 10.96 -7.40
N GLU A 27 -6.15 10.88 -7.50
CA GLU A 27 -5.40 9.66 -7.76
C GLU A 27 -4.78 9.11 -6.48
N PRO A 28 -4.67 7.78 -6.34
CA PRO A 28 -5.18 6.75 -7.24
C PRO A 28 -6.71 6.59 -7.15
N GLY A 29 -7.35 6.30 -8.28
CA GLY A 29 -8.69 5.73 -8.31
C GLY A 29 -8.71 4.25 -7.89
N PHE A 30 -9.82 3.80 -7.31
CA PHE A 30 -10.09 2.39 -7.03
C PHE A 30 -11.23 1.89 -7.89
N ASP A 31 -11.03 0.76 -8.57
CA ASP A 31 -12.01 0.18 -9.48
C ASP A 31 -12.20 -1.32 -9.24
N SER A 32 -13.39 -1.81 -9.55
CA SER A 32 -13.74 -3.22 -9.55
C SER A 32 -14.75 -3.53 -10.64
N GLU A 33 -14.64 -4.73 -11.20
CA GLU A 33 -15.62 -5.20 -12.18
C GLU A 33 -17.02 -5.32 -11.57
N SER A 34 -18.05 -5.37 -12.43
CA SER A 34 -19.41 -5.69 -11.99
C SER A 34 -19.46 -7.06 -11.30
N ARG A 35 -20.37 -7.20 -10.32
CA ARG A 35 -20.63 -8.42 -9.53
C ARG A 35 -19.52 -8.82 -8.55
N ILE A 36 -18.55 -7.94 -8.29
CA ILE A 36 -17.52 -8.20 -7.28
C ILE A 36 -18.08 -8.04 -5.87
N PHE A 37 -18.77 -6.93 -5.59
CA PHE A 37 -19.31 -6.64 -4.27
C PHE A 37 -20.82 -6.95 -4.20
N PRO A 38 -21.32 -7.45 -3.05
CA PRO A 38 -22.76 -7.66 -2.87
C PRO A 38 -23.55 -6.35 -2.98
N VAL A 39 -24.56 -6.32 -3.84
CA VAL A 39 -25.44 -5.16 -4.01
C VAL A 39 -26.19 -4.85 -2.71
N GLY A 40 -26.36 -3.56 -2.39
CA GLY A 40 -26.97 -3.11 -1.14
C GLY A 40 -26.01 -3.01 0.04
N THR A 41 -24.72 -3.30 -0.18
CA THR A 41 -23.63 -3.06 0.78
C THR A 41 -22.82 -1.82 0.41
N ALA A 42 -21.82 -1.50 1.21
CA ALA A 42 -20.86 -0.44 0.94
C ALA A 42 -19.42 -0.96 1.06
N VAL A 43 -18.51 -0.24 0.41
CA VAL A 43 -17.06 -0.34 0.61
C VAL A 43 -16.59 0.98 1.20
N GLY A 44 -15.74 0.89 2.21
CA GLY A 44 -15.12 2.03 2.87
C GLY A 44 -13.63 1.80 3.08
N PHE A 45 -13.01 2.69 3.83
CA PHE A 45 -11.59 2.61 4.16
C PHE A 45 -11.34 2.94 5.62
N ASN A 46 -10.22 2.49 6.17
CA ASN A 46 -9.65 3.08 7.39
C ASN A 46 -8.28 3.65 7.06
N ILE A 47 -7.96 4.81 7.63
CA ILE A 47 -6.59 5.33 7.67
C ILE A 47 -5.91 4.62 8.83
N LEU A 48 -4.82 3.90 8.56
CA LEU A 48 -4.21 3.01 9.56
C LEU A 48 -3.27 3.72 10.53
N ASP A 49 -2.66 4.82 10.11
CA ASP A 49 -1.66 5.55 10.89
C ASP A 49 -1.65 7.04 10.55
N ALA A 50 -0.87 7.82 11.30
CA ALA A 50 -0.59 9.21 10.96
C ALA A 50 0.11 9.33 9.60
N LEU A 51 -0.04 10.49 8.95
CA LEU A 51 0.74 10.81 7.76
C LEU A 51 2.24 10.73 8.08
N LYS A 52 3.03 10.13 7.19
CA LYS A 52 4.48 10.02 7.36
C LYS A 52 5.19 10.82 6.28
N ARG A 53 6.41 11.27 6.56
CA ARG A 53 7.25 12.01 5.60
C ARG A 53 8.57 11.32 5.37
N TRP A 54 8.99 11.29 4.11
CA TRP A 54 10.29 10.74 3.72
C TRP A 54 11.44 11.57 4.29
N ASN A 55 12.46 10.90 4.80
CA ASN A 55 13.65 11.52 5.37
C ASN A 55 14.95 11.19 4.61
N GLY A 56 14.87 10.45 3.51
CA GLY A 56 16.02 9.97 2.72
C GLY A 56 16.38 8.50 2.96
N GLU A 57 15.96 7.92 4.08
CA GLU A 57 16.24 6.52 4.46
C GLU A 57 14.98 5.72 4.84
N GLY A 58 13.84 6.40 5.00
CA GLY A 58 12.58 5.84 5.44
C GLY A 58 11.51 6.91 5.68
N PHE A 59 10.44 6.51 6.37
CA PHE A 59 9.29 7.37 6.66
C PHE A 59 9.15 7.65 8.16
N ASP A 60 9.30 8.93 8.53
CA ASP A 60 9.07 9.38 9.90
C ASP A 60 7.60 9.78 10.10
N PRO A 61 6.96 9.37 11.21
CA PRO A 61 5.61 9.81 11.52
C PRO A 61 5.57 11.32 11.77
N LEU A 62 4.60 11.99 11.16
CA LEU A 62 4.30 13.38 11.46
C LEU A 62 3.43 13.44 12.70
N ASN A 63 3.71 14.40 13.58
CA ASN A 63 2.84 14.69 14.71
C ASN A 63 1.64 15.51 14.23
N PRO A 64 0.41 14.96 14.21
CA PRO A 64 -0.75 15.66 13.65
C PRO A 64 -1.10 16.95 14.42
N ALA A 65 -0.65 17.09 15.67
CA ALA A 65 -0.90 18.29 16.47
C ALA A 65 0.01 19.48 16.11
N THR A 66 1.11 19.24 15.38
CA THR A 66 2.13 20.27 15.11
C THR A 66 2.73 20.24 13.69
N ARG A 67 2.28 19.32 12.83
CA ARG A 67 2.81 19.10 11.48
C ARG A 67 1.68 18.93 10.45
N GLU A 68 2.04 18.50 9.24
CA GLU A 68 1.13 18.25 8.12
C GLU A 68 0.22 17.03 8.36
N THR A 69 -0.99 17.09 7.81
CA THR A 69 -1.99 16.01 7.81
C THR A 69 -2.54 15.78 6.41
N MET A 70 -3.15 14.62 6.17
CA MET A 70 -3.84 14.32 4.92
C MET A 70 -5.33 14.24 5.17
N ILE A 71 -6.09 15.01 4.41
CA ILE A 71 -7.54 14.87 4.29
C ILE A 71 -7.85 13.85 3.18
N VAL A 72 -8.71 12.89 3.49
CA VAL A 72 -9.35 11.99 2.52
C VAL A 72 -10.83 12.33 2.47
N SER A 73 -11.35 12.66 1.29
CA SER A 73 -12.73 13.12 1.14
C SER A 73 -13.45 12.55 -0.08
N PHE A 74 -14.76 12.46 0.04
CA PHE A 74 -15.66 12.11 -1.06
C PHE A 74 -17.00 12.81 -0.85
N VAL A 75 -17.37 13.66 -1.81
CA VAL A 75 -18.57 14.52 -1.72
C VAL A 75 -18.49 15.42 -0.47
N GLN A 76 -19.29 15.16 0.56
CA GLN A 76 -19.34 15.94 1.81
C GLN A 76 -18.68 15.21 2.98
N GLN A 77 -18.22 13.97 2.75
CA GLN A 77 -17.60 13.17 3.79
C GLN A 77 -16.10 13.43 3.80
N ILE A 78 -15.58 13.77 4.97
CA ILE A 78 -14.20 14.19 5.17
C ILE A 78 -13.63 13.42 6.36
N ARG A 79 -12.41 12.92 6.21
CA ARG A 79 -11.59 12.37 7.28
C ARG A 79 -10.18 12.91 7.16
N GLU A 80 -9.51 13.01 8.28
CA GLU A 80 -8.16 13.53 8.38
C GLU A 80 -7.30 12.51 9.13
N THR A 81 -6.05 12.35 8.70
CA THR A 81 -5.08 11.51 9.40
C THR A 81 -4.92 11.96 10.86
N GLY A 82 -4.88 11.01 11.79
CA GLY A 82 -4.65 11.27 13.22
C GLY A 82 -3.58 10.35 13.79
N SER A 83 -3.32 10.43 15.10
CA SER A 83 -2.42 9.48 15.76
C SER A 83 -3.13 8.13 15.90
N GLY A 84 -2.81 7.18 15.04
CA GLY A 84 -3.41 5.85 14.96
C GLY A 84 -4.60 5.76 13.98
N VAL A 85 -5.38 4.67 14.11
CA VAL A 85 -6.43 4.33 13.15
C VAL A 85 -7.57 5.35 13.18
N VAL A 86 -7.89 5.94 12.04
CA VAL A 86 -9.05 6.81 11.83
C VAL A 86 -10.03 6.10 10.91
N SER A 87 -11.24 5.84 11.39
CA SER A 87 -12.29 5.24 10.57
C SER A 87 -12.72 6.17 9.46
N GLY A 88 -12.78 5.63 8.24
CA GLY A 88 -13.23 6.34 7.05
C GLY A 88 -14.75 6.55 7.03
N PHE A 89 -15.32 6.30 5.86
CA PHE A 89 -16.75 6.31 5.63
C PHE A 89 -17.15 5.28 4.58
N ASP A 90 -18.42 4.91 4.62
CA ASP A 90 -19.02 3.93 3.73
C ASP A 90 -19.48 4.61 2.43
N ILE A 91 -19.08 4.03 1.30
CA ILE A 91 -19.54 4.44 -0.03
C ILE A 91 -20.32 3.29 -0.66
N PRO A 92 -21.61 3.49 -1.03
CA PRO A 92 -22.44 2.44 -1.58
C PRO A 92 -21.85 1.75 -2.81
N VAL A 93 -21.98 0.43 -2.84
CA VAL A 93 -21.73 -0.41 -4.03
C VAL A 93 -22.80 -0.11 -5.09
N ALA A 94 -22.39 -0.09 -6.36
CA ALA A 94 -23.30 0.18 -7.47
C ALA A 94 -24.32 -0.95 -7.66
N GLY A 95 -25.41 -0.67 -8.39
CA GLY A 95 -26.52 -1.61 -8.58
C GLY A 95 -26.16 -2.90 -9.32
N ASP A 96 -25.01 -2.92 -10.01
CA ASP A 96 -24.45 -4.08 -10.70
C ASP A 96 -23.35 -4.80 -9.89
N GLY A 97 -23.06 -4.34 -8.67
CA GLY A 97 -22.02 -4.89 -7.80
C GLY A 97 -20.61 -4.35 -8.05
N SER A 98 -20.45 -3.39 -8.97
CA SER A 98 -19.17 -2.69 -9.15
C SER A 98 -18.95 -1.61 -8.09
N TRP A 99 -17.70 -1.24 -7.88
CA TRP A 99 -17.29 -0.12 -7.05
C TRP A 99 -16.10 0.59 -7.69
N HIS A 100 -16.37 1.78 -8.24
CA HIS A 100 -15.41 2.65 -8.91
C HIS A 100 -15.40 4.01 -8.23
N ARG A 101 -14.36 4.37 -7.49
CA ARG A 101 -14.30 5.61 -6.71
C ARG A 101 -12.94 6.28 -6.80
N HIS A 102 -12.98 7.58 -7.06
CA HIS A 102 -11.86 8.49 -6.93
C HIS A 102 -12.08 9.28 -5.63
N LEU A 103 -11.24 9.02 -4.63
CA LEU A 103 -11.22 9.78 -3.38
C LEU A 103 -10.33 11.00 -3.58
N ILE A 104 -10.71 12.13 -2.99
CA ILE A 104 -9.87 13.32 -3.03
C ILE A 104 -8.94 13.29 -1.82
N PHE A 105 -7.65 13.32 -2.09
CA PHE A 105 -6.57 13.46 -1.12
C PHE A 105 -6.12 14.92 -1.11
N THR A 106 -6.01 15.53 0.06
CA THR A 106 -5.57 16.93 0.20
C THR A 106 -4.59 17.05 1.35
N LEU A 107 -3.38 17.50 1.04
CA LEU A 107 -2.33 17.71 2.03
C LEU A 107 -2.52 19.07 2.72
N ILE A 108 -2.63 19.04 4.05
CA ILE A 108 -2.86 20.21 4.87
C ILE A 108 -1.57 20.54 5.63
N GLY A 109 -1.11 21.78 5.49
CA GLY A 109 0.06 22.28 6.23
C GLY A 109 -0.26 22.62 7.69
N PRO A 110 0.76 22.84 8.54
CA PRO A 110 0.56 23.15 9.94
C PRO A 110 -0.11 24.52 10.12
N GLY A 111 -1.27 24.53 10.77
CA GLY A 111 -2.04 25.75 11.03
C GLY A 111 -2.73 26.28 9.78
N THR A 112 -2.36 27.48 9.33
CA THR A 112 -2.88 28.10 8.09
C THR A 112 -1.81 28.22 7.01
N ASN A 113 -0.69 27.51 7.17
CA ASN A 113 0.42 27.56 6.22
C ASN A 113 0.24 26.48 5.16
N ASP A 114 0.83 26.72 4.00
CA ASP A 114 0.98 25.69 2.97
C ASP A 114 1.87 24.55 3.50
N PRO A 115 1.59 23.29 3.11
CA PRO A 115 2.45 22.15 3.44
C PRO A 115 3.83 22.27 2.77
N GLY A 116 4.82 21.60 3.36
CA GLY A 116 6.17 21.55 2.80
C GLY A 116 6.25 20.67 1.55
N ARG A 117 7.19 21.00 0.65
CA ARG A 117 7.60 20.08 -0.43
C ARG A 117 8.21 18.78 0.12
N GLY A 118 8.13 17.71 -0.66
CA GLY A 118 8.71 16.41 -0.33
C GLY A 118 7.74 15.25 -0.56
N ILE A 119 8.12 14.08 -0.04
CA ILE A 119 7.37 12.84 -0.21
C ILE A 119 6.61 12.47 1.07
N TYR A 120 5.35 12.10 0.93
CA TYR A 120 4.45 11.74 2.02
C TYR A 120 3.87 10.33 1.82
N LEU A 121 3.64 9.62 2.90
CA LEU A 121 3.09 8.27 2.88
C LEU A 121 1.79 8.20 3.69
N LEU A 122 0.71 7.80 3.02
CA LEU A 122 -0.56 7.44 3.63
C LEU A 122 -0.74 5.92 3.61
N GLU A 123 -1.22 5.38 4.73
CA GLU A 123 -1.52 3.95 4.87
C GLU A 123 -3.02 3.75 5.06
N LEU A 124 -3.63 2.99 4.16
CA LEU A 124 -5.06 2.69 4.15
C LEU A 124 -5.31 1.18 4.19
N GLU A 125 -6.50 0.78 4.65
CA GLU A 125 -7.10 -0.50 4.29
C GLU A 125 -8.49 -0.25 3.72
N LEU A 126 -8.94 -1.10 2.79
CA LEU A 126 -10.33 -1.13 2.36
C LEU A 126 -11.10 -2.19 3.14
N TYR A 127 -12.37 -1.91 3.44
CA TYR A 127 -13.29 -2.86 4.04
C TYR A 127 -14.62 -2.88 3.31
N SER A 128 -15.36 -3.98 3.46
CA SER A 128 -16.77 -4.07 3.07
C SER A 128 -17.66 -4.06 4.31
N THR A 129 -18.87 -3.52 4.19
CA THR A 129 -19.91 -3.69 5.21
C THR A 129 -20.57 -5.08 5.15
N SER A 130 -20.21 -5.91 4.17
CA SER A 130 -20.59 -7.31 4.09
C SER A 130 -19.63 -8.16 4.92
N GLU A 131 -20.13 -8.94 5.87
CA GLU A 131 -19.30 -9.88 6.65
C GLU A 131 -18.71 -11.02 5.79
N ALA A 132 -19.24 -11.23 4.58
CA ALA A 132 -18.71 -12.20 3.62
C ALA A 132 -17.43 -11.73 2.91
N VAL A 133 -17.02 -10.47 3.10
CA VAL A 133 -15.86 -9.87 2.45
C VAL A 133 -14.92 -9.26 3.51
N SER A 134 -13.82 -9.95 3.72
CA SER A 134 -12.68 -9.55 4.53
C SER A 134 -11.98 -8.30 3.99
N ARG A 135 -11.32 -7.59 4.91
CA ARG A 135 -10.57 -6.36 4.64
C ARG A 135 -9.38 -6.61 3.74
N SER A 136 -8.96 -5.59 3.01
CA SER A 136 -7.70 -5.67 2.25
C SER A 136 -6.49 -5.74 3.19
N TYR A 137 -5.37 -6.20 2.64
CA TYR A 137 -4.07 -5.85 3.21
C TYR A 137 -3.86 -4.32 3.18
N PRO A 138 -2.92 -3.79 3.98
CA PRO A 138 -2.54 -2.38 3.89
C PRO A 138 -2.15 -1.99 2.47
N ILE A 139 -2.63 -0.81 2.08
CA ILE A 139 -2.38 -0.10 0.84
C ILE A 139 -1.60 1.16 1.22
N TYR A 140 -0.53 1.42 0.48
CA TYR A 140 0.39 2.51 0.70
C TYR A 140 0.30 3.47 -0.48
N ILE A 141 -0.08 4.71 -0.23
CA ILE A 141 -0.08 5.76 -1.25
C ILE A 141 1.09 6.69 -0.96
N VAL A 142 2.01 6.81 -1.91
CA VAL A 142 3.21 7.63 -1.81
C VAL A 142 3.00 8.89 -2.64
N PHE A 143 2.74 9.99 -1.95
CA PHE A 143 2.46 11.29 -2.55
C PHE A 143 3.74 12.10 -2.75
N ASN A 144 3.92 12.63 -3.94
CA ASN A 144 4.98 13.57 -4.27
C ASN A 144 4.46 15.02 -4.29
N VAL A 145 5.27 15.93 -3.73
CA VAL A 145 5.08 17.38 -3.75
C VAL A 145 6.39 18.02 -4.22
N ASP A 146 6.58 18.08 -5.54
CA ASP A 146 7.75 18.67 -6.22
C ASP A 146 9.13 18.05 -5.81
N ASP A 147 9.20 16.74 -5.55
CA ASP A 147 10.43 16.04 -5.14
C ASP A 147 10.64 14.69 -5.87
N GLU A 148 10.43 14.70 -7.19
CA GLU A 148 10.55 13.54 -8.09
C GLU A 148 11.77 12.62 -7.82
N PRO A 149 13.00 13.13 -7.63
CA PRO A 149 14.15 12.25 -7.41
C PRO A 149 14.04 11.39 -6.15
N ASN A 150 13.32 11.86 -5.14
CA ASN A 150 13.07 11.09 -3.92
C ASN A 150 11.81 10.22 -4.01
N HIS A 151 10.91 10.47 -4.97
CA HIS A 151 9.67 9.71 -5.10
C HIS A 151 9.93 8.26 -5.48
N ASP A 152 10.77 8.02 -6.49
CA ASP A 152 11.16 6.67 -6.91
C ASP A 152 11.84 5.89 -5.76
N LEU A 153 12.76 6.54 -5.04
CA LEU A 153 13.46 5.95 -3.90
C LEU A 153 12.49 5.60 -2.76
N ALA A 154 11.52 6.47 -2.50
CA ALA A 154 10.52 6.25 -1.47
C ALA A 154 9.55 5.12 -1.85
N LEU A 155 9.13 5.03 -3.11
CA LEU A 155 8.30 3.93 -3.63
C LEU A 155 9.01 2.59 -3.46
N GLU A 156 10.28 2.50 -3.88
CA GLU A 156 11.10 1.30 -3.73
C GLU A 156 11.25 0.91 -2.25
N TRP A 157 11.54 1.88 -1.38
CA TRP A 157 11.63 1.62 0.06
C TRP A 157 10.33 1.05 0.64
N VAL A 158 9.17 1.61 0.27
CA VAL A 158 7.86 1.10 0.74
C VAL A 158 7.62 -0.31 0.23
N HIS A 159 7.95 -0.59 -1.03
CA HIS A 159 7.87 -1.94 -1.60
C HIS A 159 8.70 -2.95 -0.80
N GLU A 160 9.94 -2.61 -0.45
CA GLU A 160 10.88 -3.52 0.21
C GLU A 160 10.62 -3.69 1.71
N ASN A 161 10.13 -2.65 2.38
CA ASN A 161 10.05 -2.61 3.84
C ASN A 161 8.63 -2.77 4.40
N LEU A 162 7.59 -2.33 3.68
CA LEU A 162 6.20 -2.33 4.17
C LEU A 162 5.29 -3.26 3.35
N ALA A 163 5.43 -3.24 2.02
CA ALA A 163 4.56 -3.97 1.11
C ALA A 163 5.18 -5.27 0.59
N ARG A 164 6.34 -5.69 1.12
CA ARG A 164 7.04 -6.90 0.67
C ARG A 164 6.09 -8.10 0.72
N PRO A 165 5.89 -8.81 -0.40
CA PRO A 165 5.11 -10.03 -0.40
C PRO A 165 5.70 -11.03 0.60
N VAL A 166 4.86 -11.59 1.48
CA VAL A 166 5.27 -12.63 2.43
C VAL A 166 4.75 -13.96 1.95
N CYS A 167 5.61 -14.98 1.89
CA CYS A 167 5.18 -16.33 1.58
C CYS A 167 4.31 -16.85 2.73
N VAL A 168 3.00 -17.04 2.52
CA VAL A 168 2.14 -17.71 3.52
C VAL A 168 2.62 -19.14 3.76
N GLN A 169 3.12 -19.77 2.70
CA GLN A 169 3.84 -21.03 2.76
C GLN A 169 5.05 -20.94 1.83
N LYS A 170 6.26 -21.12 2.37
CA LYS A 170 7.47 -21.17 1.56
C LYS A 170 7.46 -22.45 0.71
N PRO A 171 7.49 -22.35 -0.64
CA PRO A 171 7.56 -23.53 -1.49
C PRO A 171 8.82 -24.35 -1.18
N ALA A 172 8.71 -25.68 -1.19
CA ALA A 172 9.90 -26.51 -1.13
C ALA A 172 10.74 -26.29 -2.40
N GLY A 173 12.02 -25.95 -2.25
CA GLY A 173 12.91 -25.68 -3.38
C GLY A 173 13.04 -24.20 -3.77
N ASP A 174 12.39 -23.28 -3.04
CA ASP A 174 12.66 -21.84 -3.11
C ASP A 174 13.99 -21.56 -2.38
N LEU A 175 15.07 -21.54 -3.16
CA LEU A 175 16.45 -21.40 -2.69
C LEU A 175 16.87 -19.93 -2.59
N ASN A 176 16.27 -19.03 -3.36
CA ASN A 176 16.56 -17.59 -3.32
C ASN A 176 15.63 -16.79 -2.38
N GLU A 177 14.61 -17.44 -1.80
CA GLU A 177 13.62 -16.87 -0.87
C GLU A 177 12.72 -15.78 -1.47
N ASP A 178 12.40 -15.89 -2.76
CA ASP A 178 11.55 -14.94 -3.48
C ASP A 178 10.05 -15.34 -3.55
N CYS A 179 9.67 -16.40 -2.81
CA CYS A 179 8.33 -17.01 -2.81
C CYS A 179 7.91 -17.67 -4.13
N ARG A 180 8.84 -17.92 -5.04
CA ARG A 180 8.61 -18.64 -6.30
C ARG A 180 9.57 -19.83 -6.36
N VAL A 181 9.30 -20.73 -7.31
CA VAL A 181 10.26 -21.76 -7.70
C VAL A 181 10.41 -21.66 -9.19
N ASP A 182 11.52 -21.08 -9.64
CA ASP A 182 11.79 -20.86 -11.06
C ASP A 182 13.25 -21.18 -11.45
N PHE A 183 13.68 -20.69 -12.62
CA PHE A 183 15.03 -20.97 -13.11
C PHE A 183 16.14 -20.34 -12.27
N GLN A 184 15.83 -19.33 -11.45
CA GLN A 184 16.79 -18.72 -10.53
C GLN A 184 17.12 -19.68 -9.39
N ASP A 185 16.14 -20.39 -8.83
CA ASP A 185 16.37 -21.45 -7.86
C ASP A 185 17.16 -22.60 -8.46
N PHE A 186 16.81 -22.99 -9.70
CA PHE A 186 17.57 -24.02 -10.40
C PHE A 186 19.03 -23.60 -10.62
N ALA A 187 19.29 -22.33 -10.91
CA ALA A 187 20.66 -21.83 -11.05
C ALA A 187 21.44 -21.92 -9.74
N LEU A 188 20.83 -21.58 -8.60
CA LEU A 188 21.45 -21.75 -7.27
C LEU A 188 21.75 -23.22 -6.95
N LEU A 189 20.82 -24.13 -7.28
CA LEU A 189 21.04 -25.57 -7.17
C LEU A 189 22.21 -26.03 -8.06
N ALA A 190 22.24 -25.57 -9.31
CA ALA A 190 23.24 -25.92 -10.30
C ALA A 190 24.64 -25.42 -9.92
N GLU A 191 24.74 -24.24 -9.30
CA GLU A 191 26.00 -23.65 -8.84
C GLU A 191 26.74 -24.56 -7.85
N SER A 192 25.99 -25.26 -6.99
CA SER A 192 26.54 -26.19 -6.00
C SER A 192 26.36 -27.67 -6.41
N TRP A 193 26.03 -27.94 -7.66
CA TRP A 193 25.76 -29.29 -8.13
C TRP A 193 27.02 -30.17 -8.02
N LEU A 194 26.90 -31.31 -7.32
CA LEU A 194 28.03 -32.21 -7.02
C LEU A 194 29.15 -31.57 -6.18
N VAL A 195 28.88 -30.48 -5.45
CA VAL A 195 29.80 -29.99 -4.42
C VAL A 195 29.60 -30.80 -3.13
N CYS A 196 30.65 -31.49 -2.67
CA CYS A 196 30.62 -32.21 -1.40
C CYS A 196 31.30 -31.39 -0.29
N ASN A 197 30.58 -31.15 0.80
CA ASN A 197 31.12 -30.45 1.98
C ASN A 197 31.24 -31.37 3.22
N LEU A 198 31.29 -32.70 3.03
CA LEU A 198 31.52 -33.64 4.13
C LEU A 198 32.98 -33.60 4.61
N ARG A 199 33.17 -33.84 5.91
CA ARG A 199 34.49 -34.10 6.50
C ARG A 199 34.49 -35.42 7.27
N PRO A 200 35.39 -36.39 6.94
CA PRO A 200 36.38 -36.30 5.88
C PRO A 200 35.75 -36.37 4.47
N GLU A 201 36.40 -35.75 3.49
CA GLU A 201 35.91 -35.70 2.10
C GLU A 201 35.86 -37.09 1.45
N SER A 202 36.57 -38.08 2.00
CA SER A 202 36.49 -39.48 1.58
C SER A 202 35.12 -40.13 1.79
N GLU A 203 34.23 -39.50 2.56
CA GLU A 203 32.84 -39.94 2.73
C GLU A 203 31.92 -39.42 1.62
N CYS A 204 32.45 -38.60 0.70
CA CYS A 204 31.76 -38.24 -0.51
C CYS A 204 31.78 -39.43 -1.48
N TRP A 205 30.59 -39.80 -1.97
CA TRP A 205 30.22 -40.83 -2.95
C TRP A 205 31.28 -41.78 -3.51
#